data_AF-A0A4Q6CCD5-F1
#
_entry.id   AF-A0A4Q6CCD5-F1
#
_cell.length_a   1.000
_cell.length_b   1.000
_cell.length_c   1.000
_cell.angle_alpha   90.00
_cell.angle_beta   90.00
_cell.angle_gamma   90.00
#
_symmetry.space_group_name_H-M   'P 1'
#
loop_
_entity.id
_entity.type
_entity.pdbx_description
1 polymer ?
#
loop_
_entity_poly.entity_id
_entity_poly.type
_entity_poly.pdbx_seq_one_letter_code
_entity_poly.pdbx_strand_id
1 'polypeptide(L)' 'NGANILVFPNLDSGNISYKLVQQLGGAEVIGPFLMGVKKPANVLQRTCTVEDIVNTTAMTALQAQAMSEMGSSVKA' A
#
# COMPACT_ATOMS: atom_id res chain seq x y z
N ASN A 1 5.58 -21.45 -9.87
CA ASN A 1 4.52 -20.42 -9.88
C ASN A 1 3.65 -20.57 -8.65
N GLY A 2 3.68 -19.58 -7.76
CA GLY A 2 2.84 -19.51 -6.56
C GLY A 2 2.12 -18.17 -6.49
N ALA A 3 1.15 -18.05 -5.59
CA ALA A 3 0.43 -16.79 -5.36
C ALA A 3 1.35 -15.73 -4.73
N ASN A 4 1.23 -14.48 -5.20
CA ASN A 4 1.98 -13.32 -4.70
C ASN A 4 1.07 -12.15 -4.26
N ILE A 5 -0.24 -12.25 -4.51
CA ILE A 5 -1.25 -11.27 -4.09
C ILE A 5 -2.32 -12.02 -3.31
N LEU A 6 -2.59 -11.57 -2.09
CA LEU A 6 -3.60 -12.14 -1.21
C LEU A 6 -4.75 -11.14 -1.04
N VAL A 7 -5.94 -11.53 -1.50
CA VAL A 7 -7.17 -10.75 -1.32
C VAL A 7 -7.99 -11.39 -0.21
N PHE A 8 -8.32 -10.61 0.82
CA PHE A 8 -9.01 -11.10 2.00
C PHE A 8 -10.52 -10.82 1.93
N PRO A 9 -11.38 -11.72 2.46
CA PRO A 9 -12.83 -11.59 2.40
C PRO A 9 -13.37 -10.42 3.23
N ASN A 10 -12.63 -9.97 4.25
CA ASN A 10 -13.00 -8.85 5.10
C ASN A 10 -11.78 -8.20 5.78
N LEU A 11 -12.02 -7.09 6.47
CA LEU A 11 -10.98 -6.32 7.15
C LEU A 11 -10.29 -7.13 8.27
N ASP A 12 -11.04 -7.93 9.03
CA ASP A 12 -10.48 -8.69 10.15
C ASP A 12 -9.50 -9.76 9.67
N SER A 13 -9.88 -10.54 8.66
CA SER A 13 -9.01 -11.56 8.07
C SER A 13 -7.74 -10.96 7.47
N GLY A 14 -7.84 -9.82 6.78
CA GLY A 14 -6.67 -9.10 6.29
C GLY A 14 -5.78 -8.57 7.42
N ASN A 15 -6.36 -7.90 8.40
CA ASN A 15 -5.63 -7.29 9.52
C ASN A 15 -4.93 -8.31 10.41
N ILE A 16 -5.59 -9.44 10.69
CA ILE A 16 -5.00 -10.54 11.44
C ILE A 16 -3.86 -11.17 10.63
N SER A 17 -4.10 -11.46 9.35
CA SER A 17 -3.12 -12.17 8.53
C SER A 17 -1.83 -11.38 8.32
N TYR A 18 -1.90 -10.09 7.96
CA TYR A 18 -0.67 -9.32 7.73
C TYR A 18 0.13 -9.13 9.02
N LYS A 19 -0.54 -8.96 10.17
CA LYS A 19 0.13 -8.86 11.48
C LYS A 19 0.75 -10.19 11.89
N LEU A 20 0.09 -11.32 11.65
CA LEU A 20 0.69 -12.64 11.89
C LEU A 20 1.94 -12.84 11.04
N VAL A 21 1.89 -12.49 9.76
CA VAL A 21 3.04 -12.57 8.85
C VAL A 21 4.18 -11.65 9.29
N GLN A 22 3.86 -10.44 9.77
CA GLN A 22 4.84 -9.52 10.33
C GLN A 22 5.51 -10.09 11.59
N GLN A 23 4.71 -10.52 12.57
CA GLN A 23 5.19 -10.88 13.90
C GLN A 23 5.82 -12.28 13.94
N LEU A 24 5.24 -13.25 13.24
CA LEU A 24 5.69 -14.64 13.24
C LEU A 24 6.54 -15.00 12.02
N GLY A 25 6.24 -14.39 10.87
CA GLY A 25 6.97 -14.62 9.62
C GLY A 25 8.21 -13.76 9.44
N GLY A 26 8.43 -12.77 10.33
CA GLY A 26 9.55 -11.83 10.23
C GLY A 26 9.50 -10.94 8.98
N ALA A 27 8.32 -10.81 8.36
CA ALA A 27 8.15 -10.00 7.17
C ALA A 27 8.11 -8.52 7.54
N GLU A 28 8.75 -7.70 6.72
CA GLU A 28 8.61 -6.25 6.79
C GLU A 28 7.24 -5.83 6.23
N VAL A 29 6.56 -4.92 6.93
CA VAL A 29 5.26 -4.39 6.50
C VAL A 29 5.44 -2.92 6.17
N ILE A 30 5.18 -2.59 4.91
CA ILE A 30 5.19 -1.21 4.40
C ILE A 30 3.75 -0.84 4.03
N GLY A 31 3.22 0.22 4.65
CA GLY A 31 1.84 0.68 4.46
C GLY A 31 1.12 0.94 5.79
N PRO A 32 -0.21 1.12 5.79
CA PRO A 32 -1.17 0.84 4.71
C PRO A 32 -1.21 1.89 3.59
N PHE A 33 -1.51 1.44 2.37
CA PHE A 33 -1.68 2.33 1.21
C PHE A 33 -3.13 2.36 0.73
N LEU A 34 -3.63 3.57 0.50
CA LEU A 34 -4.96 3.82 -0.03
C LEU A 34 -4.97 3.61 -1.55
N MET A 35 -6.01 2.93 -2.04
CA MET A 35 -6.24 2.66 -3.46
C MET A 35 -7.66 3.10 -3.85
N GLY A 36 -7.87 3.39 -5.14
CA GLY A 36 -9.19 3.76 -5.68
C GLY A 36 -9.58 5.24 -5.54
N VAL A 37 -8.71 6.08 -4.98
CA VAL A 37 -8.91 7.54 -4.90
C VAL A 37 -8.57 8.24 -6.23
N LYS A 38 -9.21 9.38 -6.52
CA LYS A 38 -8.99 10.13 -7.78
C LYS A 38 -7.58 10.73 -7.89
N LYS A 39 -6.97 11.07 -6.75
CA LYS A 39 -5.58 11.52 -6.64
C LYS A 39 -4.94 10.76 -5.47
N PRO A 40 -3.66 10.38 -5.56
CA PRO A 40 -3.01 9.66 -4.48
C PRO A 40 -3.01 10.45 -3.18
N ALA A 41 -3.43 9.79 -2.12
CA ALA A 41 -3.42 10.32 -0.76
C ALA A 41 -3.31 9.14 0.20
N ASN A 42 -2.40 9.23 1.15
CA ASN A 42 -2.16 8.19 2.15
C ASN A 42 -2.21 8.83 3.55
N VAL A 43 -2.62 8.03 4.55
CA VAL A 43 -2.74 8.47 5.93
C VAL A 43 -1.62 7.85 6.75
N LEU A 44 -0.89 8.70 7.47
CA LEU A 44 0.15 8.29 8.40
C LEU A 44 -0.45 8.12 9.81
N GLN A 45 0.07 7.15 10.55
CA GLN A 45 -0.24 7.02 11.96
C GLN A 45 0.54 8.08 12.76
N ARG A 46 -0.04 8.58 13.86
CA ARG A 46 0.64 9.56 14.73
C ARG A 46 1.96 9.03 15.30
N THR A 47 2.09 7.72 15.42
CA THR A 47 3.26 7.03 15.96
C THR A 47 4.21 6.52 14.86
N CYS A 48 4.10 7.03 13.62
CA CYS A 48 4.97 6.62 12.53
C CYS A 48 6.40 7.17 12.69
N THR A 49 7.36 6.45 12.14
CA THR A 49 8.78 6.83 12.12
C THR A 49 9.07 7.77 10.95
N VAL A 50 10.26 8.40 10.95
CA VAL A 50 10.71 9.21 9.80
C VAL A 50 10.80 8.37 8.53
N GLU A 51 11.22 7.11 8.66
CA GLU A 51 11.30 6.18 7.55
C GLU A 51 9.93 5.88 6.95
N ASP A 52 8.90 5.66 7.79
CA ASP A 52 7.52 5.49 7.33
C ASP A 52 7.01 6.71 6.54
N ILE A 53 7.36 7.92 6.98
CA ILE A 53 6.99 9.17 6.29
C ILE A 53 7.66 9.22 4.91
N VAL A 54 8.95 8.91 4.83
CA VAL A 54 9.70 8.92 3.57
C VAL A 54 9.14 7.85 2.62
N ASN A 55 8.97 6.62 3.10
CA ASN A 55 8.43 5.51 2.32
C ASN A 55 7.02 5.81 1.81
N THR A 56 6.16 6.36 2.66
CA THR A 56 4.78 6.73 2.27
C THR A 56 4.77 7.86 1.24
N THR A 57 5.65 8.85 1.39
CA THR A 57 5.78 9.96 0.45
C THR A 57 6.26 9.46 -0.92
N ALA A 58 7.31 8.62 -0.93
CA ALA A 58 7.83 8.01 -2.15
C ALA A 58 6.76 7.18 -2.86
N MET A 59 6.04 6.33 -2.13
CA MET A 59 4.95 5.54 -2.68
C MET A 59 3.81 6.40 -3.22
N THR A 60 3.45 7.49 -2.54
CA THR A 60 2.42 8.43 -3.02
C THR A 60 2.84 9.11 -4.33
N ALA A 61 4.11 9.49 -4.47
CA ALA A 61 4.64 10.07 -5.70
C ALA A 61 4.60 9.06 -6.86
N LEU A 62 4.98 7.81 -6.62
CA LEU A 62 4.92 6.74 -7.61
C LEU A 62 3.48 6.43 -8.03
N GLN A 63 2.53 6.41 -7.09
CA GLN A 63 1.10 6.28 -7.39
C GLN A 63 0.63 7.42 -8.32
N ALA A 64 1.11 8.65 -8.11
CA ALA A 64 0.73 9.79 -8.94
C ALA A 64 1.26 9.66 -10.37
N GLN A 65 2.52 9.24 -10.50
CA GLN A 65 3.14 8.98 -11.78
C GLN A 65 2.40 7.87 -12.54
N ALA A 66 2.16 6.72 -11.90
CA ALA A 66 1.47 5.60 -12.50
C ALA A 66 0.06 5.97 -12.99
N MET A 67 -0.70 6.78 -12.23
CA MET A 67 -2.01 7.28 -12.64
C MET A 67 -1.94 8.21 -13.85
N SER A 68 -0.92 9.06 -13.94
CA SER A 68 -0.71 9.95 -15.10
C SER A 68 -0.42 9.16 -16.37
N GLU A 69 0.39 8.10 -16.26
CA GLU A 69 0.74 7.21 -17.37
C GLU A 69 -0.51 6.44 -17.85
N MET A 70 -1.27 5.86 -16.92
CA MET A 70 -2.51 5.12 -17.24
C MET A 70 -3.57 6.03 -17.91
N GLY A 71 -3.71 7.27 -17.45
CA GLY A 71 -4.60 8.26 -18.05
C GLY A 71 -4.17 8.71 -19.46
N SER A 72 -2.90 8.52 -19.81
CA SER A 72 -2.37 8.79 -21.16
C SER A 72 -2.65 7.62 -22.10
N SER A 73 -2.53 6.37 -21.62
CA SER A 73 -2.82 5.17 -22.41
C SER A 73 -4.30 4.95 -22.75
N VAL A 74 -5.23 5.43 -21.90
CA VAL A 74 -6.69 5.33 -22.17
C VAL A 74 -7.17 6.38 -23.18
N LYS A 75 -6.35 7.41 -23.46
CA LYS A 75 -6.68 8.47 -24.43
C LYS A 75 -6.12 8.23 -25.83
N ALA A 76 -5.38 7.14 -26.04
CA ALA A 76 -4.79 6.74 -27.32
C ALA A 76 -5.73 5.82 -28.10
#